data_AF-A0A950Q203-F1
#
_entry.id   AF-A0A950Q203-F1
#
_cell.length_a   1.000
_cell.length_b   1.000
_cell.length_c   1.000
_cell.angle_alpha   90.00
_cell.angle_beta   90.00
_cell.angle_gamma   90.00
#
_symmetry.space_group_name_H-M   'P 1'
#
loop_
_entity.id
_entity.type
_entity.pdbx_description
1 polymer ?
#
loop_
_entity_poly.entity_id
_entity_poly.type
_entity_poly.pdbx_seq_one_letter_code
_entity_poly.pdbx_strand_id
1 'polypeptide(L)'
;TIASARARSAGGADVDRDISGGWIAALTLVCLAIIAWVIVDFARGAGLGGELLPLTVASLPFVLVAGFLIAAICGYMAGLIGSSNSPISGVGILTIVSCASLLLLVAAPTPETTKPMIAFALIVTAIVFAVATISNDNLQDLKTGQLVGAAPWRQQWALIVGVAAGAAIIPPVLNLLAQAYGFAGQPHPVSPAPLGAPQATLISALAQGVLGHNLNWTMIGIGAVVGIGLIVLDEVLGLMKWTRLPPLAVGIGIYLPMATVLPVTVGAVLGHWYNARAKRAANPARAERLGVLVASGMIVGESLFGVVLAGLIVALSSDAPLAVVAVDWAGANTFAVVGFVALVGALYAWMLRRSR
;
A
#
# COMPACT_ATOMS: atom_id res chain seq x y z
N THR A 1 -7.78 -25.15 8.76
CA THR A 1 -8.38 -25.17 10.12
C THR A 1 -8.35 -26.59 10.68
N ILE A 2 -8.48 -26.78 12.01
CA ILE A 2 -8.56 -28.13 12.63
C ILE A 2 -9.73 -28.94 12.01
N ALA A 3 -10.78 -28.26 11.55
CA ALA A 3 -11.89 -28.86 10.82
C ALA A 3 -11.47 -29.47 9.47
N SER A 4 -10.63 -28.80 8.67
CA SER A 4 -10.11 -29.36 7.41
C SER A 4 -9.09 -30.49 7.61
N ALA A 5 -8.45 -30.56 8.78
CA ALA A 5 -7.63 -31.71 9.17
C ALA A 5 -8.48 -32.97 9.48
N ARG A 6 -9.70 -32.81 10.01
CA ARG A 6 -10.64 -33.93 10.23
C ARG A 6 -11.34 -34.39 8.95
N ALA A 7 -11.63 -33.49 8.01
CA ALA A 7 -12.17 -33.87 6.70
C ALA A 7 -11.21 -34.75 5.88
N ARG A 8 -9.89 -34.61 6.12
CA ARG A 8 -8.81 -35.40 5.51
C ARG A 8 -8.88 -36.91 5.82
N SER A 9 -9.38 -37.30 6.98
CA SER A 9 -9.52 -38.72 7.35
C SER A 9 -10.79 -39.37 6.81
N ALA A 10 -11.70 -38.59 6.20
CA ALA A 10 -13.03 -39.04 5.78
C ALA A 10 -13.21 -39.12 4.24
N GLY A 11 -12.14 -38.98 3.45
CA GLY A 11 -12.22 -39.12 1.99
C GLY A 11 -12.96 -37.97 1.28
N GLY A 12 -13.00 -36.77 1.87
CA GLY A 12 -13.64 -35.59 1.27
C GLY A 12 -12.97 -35.13 -0.03
N ALA A 13 -13.78 -34.55 -0.94
CA ALA A 13 -13.37 -34.08 -2.26
C ALA A 13 -12.16 -33.10 -2.23
N ASP A 14 -11.36 -33.11 -3.30
CA ASP A 14 -10.08 -32.37 -3.49
C ASP A 14 -10.18 -30.83 -3.34
N VAL A 15 -11.39 -30.30 -3.15
CA VAL A 15 -11.71 -28.87 -3.17
C VAL A 15 -11.34 -28.13 -1.86
N ASP A 16 -11.19 -28.84 -0.73
CA ASP A 16 -10.89 -28.24 0.59
C ASP A 16 -9.48 -28.57 1.12
N ARG A 17 -8.60 -29.10 0.27
CA ARG A 17 -7.27 -29.56 0.67
C ARG A 17 -6.32 -28.38 0.91
N ASP A 18 -6.02 -28.14 2.18
CA ASP A 18 -5.03 -27.17 2.67
C ASP A 18 -3.71 -27.87 3.07
N ILE A 19 -2.61 -27.10 3.16
CA ILE A 19 -1.31 -27.57 3.64
C ILE A 19 -1.45 -28.08 5.09
N SER A 20 -0.69 -29.13 5.46
CA SER A 20 -0.75 -29.64 6.83
C SER A 20 -0.19 -28.65 7.84
N GLY A 21 -0.73 -28.63 9.06
CA GLY A 21 -0.25 -27.72 10.11
C GLY A 21 1.25 -27.88 10.41
N GLY A 22 1.78 -29.11 10.30
CA GLY A 22 3.22 -29.36 10.45
C GLY A 22 4.05 -28.68 9.35
N TRP A 23 3.59 -28.72 8.10
CA TRP A 23 4.23 -27.99 7.00
C TRP A 23 4.13 -26.48 7.17
N ILE A 24 2.99 -25.96 7.65
CA ILE A 24 2.82 -24.53 7.95
C ILE A 24 3.81 -24.09 9.03
N ALA A 25 3.95 -24.86 10.12
CA ALA A 25 4.91 -24.57 11.18
C ALA A 25 6.36 -24.61 10.66
N ALA A 26 6.71 -25.63 9.86
CA ALA A 26 8.03 -25.74 9.27
C ALA A 26 8.34 -24.55 8.33
N LEU A 27 7.42 -24.19 7.43
CA LEU A 27 7.57 -23.03 6.55
C LEU A 27 7.68 -21.72 7.34
N THR A 28 6.90 -21.56 8.41
CA THR A 28 6.98 -20.38 9.28
C THR A 28 8.36 -20.28 9.93
N LEU A 29 8.90 -21.39 10.44
CA LEU A 29 10.26 -21.42 11.02
C LEU A 29 11.33 -21.10 9.98
N VAL A 30 11.21 -21.61 8.76
CA VAL A 30 12.11 -21.28 7.64
C VAL A 30 12.04 -19.79 7.32
N CYS A 31 10.83 -19.22 7.19
CA CYS A 31 10.65 -17.79 6.96
C CYS A 31 11.24 -16.94 8.09
N LEU A 32 11.05 -17.33 9.35
CA LEU A 32 11.66 -16.64 10.50
C LEU A 32 13.19 -16.72 10.47
N ALA A 33 13.77 -17.86 10.08
CA ALA A 33 15.21 -17.99 9.92
C ALA A 33 15.75 -17.08 8.80
N ILE A 34 15.04 -16.98 7.67
CA ILE A 34 15.38 -16.06 6.58
C ILE A 34 15.26 -14.60 7.03
N ILE A 35 14.19 -14.24 7.74
CA ILE A 35 14.00 -12.90 8.30
C ILE A 35 15.13 -12.55 9.27
N ALA A 36 15.49 -13.48 10.17
CA ALA A 36 16.60 -13.30 11.09
C ALA A 36 17.92 -13.07 10.34
N TRP A 37 18.16 -13.86 9.29
CA TRP A 37 19.33 -13.69 8.43
C TRP A 37 19.36 -12.32 7.75
N VAL A 38 18.26 -11.88 7.12
CA VAL A 38 18.15 -10.55 6.47
C VAL A 38 18.41 -9.41 7.45
N ILE A 39 17.81 -9.47 8.64
CA ILE A 39 17.94 -8.43 9.66
C ILE A 39 19.38 -8.38 10.19
N VAL A 40 20.01 -9.52 10.44
CA VAL A 40 21.41 -9.61 10.90
C VAL A 40 22.38 -9.13 9.83
N ASP A 41 22.19 -9.56 8.58
CA ASP A 41 23.02 -9.16 7.45
C ASP A 41 22.97 -7.63 7.25
N PHE A 42 21.77 -7.06 7.24
CA PHE A 42 21.59 -5.62 7.15
C PHE A 42 22.25 -4.88 8.32
N ALA A 43 22.02 -5.33 9.56
CA ALA A 43 22.61 -4.68 10.73
C ALA A 43 24.15 -4.72 10.72
N ARG A 44 24.76 -5.81 10.25
CA ARG A 44 26.21 -5.90 10.06
C ARG A 44 26.70 -4.90 9.02
N GLY A 45 26.06 -4.88 7.85
CA GLY A 45 26.43 -3.97 6.76
C GLY A 45 26.23 -2.50 7.10
N ALA A 46 25.24 -2.18 7.94
CA ALA A 46 24.91 -0.82 8.35
C ALA A 46 25.75 -0.29 9.53
N GLY A 47 26.69 -1.08 10.07
CA GLY A 47 27.54 -0.65 11.19
C GLY A 47 26.90 -0.81 12.57
N LEU A 48 25.84 -1.60 12.71
CA LEU A 48 25.15 -1.90 13.99
C LEU A 48 25.74 -3.14 14.69
N GLY A 49 27.02 -3.44 14.43
CA GLY A 49 27.69 -4.67 14.89
C GLY A 49 27.64 -4.89 16.40
N GLY A 50 27.77 -3.83 17.19
CA GLY A 50 27.72 -3.90 18.66
C GLY A 50 26.34 -4.24 19.22
N GLU A 51 25.28 -3.88 18.49
CA GLU A 51 23.88 -4.03 18.92
C GLU A 51 23.16 -5.17 18.19
N LEU A 52 23.88 -6.05 17.48
CA LEU A 52 23.29 -7.11 16.68
C LEU A 52 22.35 -8.02 17.46
N LEU A 53 22.80 -8.47 18.63
CA LEU A 53 22.03 -9.37 19.48
C LEU A 53 20.75 -8.70 20.00
N PRO A 54 20.79 -7.53 20.69
CA PRO A 54 19.57 -6.90 21.19
C PRO A 54 18.60 -6.52 20.08
N LEU A 55 19.09 -5.99 18.95
CA LEU A 55 18.24 -5.62 17.81
C LEU A 55 17.55 -6.83 17.18
N THR A 56 18.26 -7.96 17.01
CA THR A 56 17.69 -9.18 16.42
C THR A 56 16.69 -9.85 17.36
N VAL A 57 17.05 -9.98 18.64
CA VAL A 57 16.19 -10.59 19.67
C VAL A 57 14.93 -9.77 19.93
N ALA A 58 14.97 -8.44 19.76
CA ALA A 58 13.79 -7.60 19.83
C ALA A 58 12.93 -7.69 18.55
N SER A 59 13.57 -7.66 17.38
CA SER A 59 12.86 -7.55 16.10
C SER A 59 12.16 -8.85 15.70
N LEU A 60 12.78 -10.01 15.94
CA LEU A 60 12.22 -11.28 15.46
C LEU A 60 10.89 -11.64 16.15
N PRO A 61 10.76 -11.55 17.49
CA PRO A 61 9.49 -11.72 18.17
C PRO A 61 8.50 -10.60 17.82
N PHE A 62 8.97 -9.37 17.62
CA PHE A 62 8.11 -8.28 17.17
C PHE A 62 7.49 -8.59 15.81
N VAL A 63 8.27 -9.03 14.82
CA VAL A 63 7.76 -9.43 13.50
C VAL A 63 6.74 -10.56 13.63
N LEU A 64 7.02 -11.57 14.46
CA LEU A 64 6.10 -12.69 14.65
C LEU A 64 4.78 -12.25 15.30
N VAL A 65 4.85 -11.53 16.42
CA VAL A 65 3.67 -11.14 17.21
C VAL A 65 2.89 -10.02 16.53
N ALA A 66 3.55 -8.92 16.17
CA ALA A 66 2.91 -7.80 15.49
C ALA A 66 2.43 -8.24 14.11
N GLY A 67 3.25 -8.96 13.34
CA GLY A 67 2.86 -9.49 12.03
C GLY A 67 1.64 -10.40 12.11
N PHE A 68 1.56 -11.30 13.10
CA PHE A 68 0.38 -12.15 13.29
C PHE A 68 -0.88 -11.34 13.62
N LEU A 69 -0.80 -10.42 14.58
CA LEU A 69 -1.94 -9.59 14.99
C LEU A 69 -2.43 -8.71 13.83
N ILE A 70 -1.49 -8.10 13.12
CA ILE A 70 -1.76 -7.22 11.99
C ILE A 70 -2.33 -8.01 10.81
N ALA A 71 -1.77 -9.17 10.49
CA ALA A 71 -2.30 -10.07 9.46
C ALA A 71 -3.74 -10.48 9.76
N ALA A 72 -4.07 -10.78 11.02
CA ALA A 72 -5.42 -11.10 11.44
C ALA A 72 -6.39 -9.92 11.23
N ILE A 73 -6.01 -8.71 11.64
CA ILE A 73 -6.84 -7.50 11.49
C ILE A 73 -7.02 -7.15 10.01
N CYS A 74 -5.91 -6.99 9.28
CA CYS A 74 -5.94 -6.62 7.87
C CYS A 74 -6.67 -7.67 7.04
N GLY A 75 -6.41 -8.95 7.31
CA GLY A 75 -7.05 -10.05 6.62
C GLY A 75 -8.56 -10.12 6.84
N TYR A 76 -9.01 -10.01 8.09
CA TYR A 76 -10.44 -9.97 8.41
C TYR A 76 -11.13 -8.78 7.73
N MET A 77 -10.51 -7.60 7.75
CA MET A 77 -11.04 -6.42 7.08
C MET A 77 -11.08 -6.59 5.56
N ALA A 78 -10.03 -7.16 4.95
CA ALA A 78 -10.02 -7.52 3.53
C ALA A 78 -11.22 -8.39 3.15
N GLY A 79 -11.53 -9.39 3.97
CA GLY A 79 -12.63 -10.32 3.74
C GLY A 79 -14.02 -9.68 3.85
N LEU A 80 -14.19 -8.67 4.70
CA LEU A 80 -15.48 -8.00 4.91
C LEU A 80 -15.73 -6.82 3.96
N ILE A 81 -14.72 -5.97 3.77
CA ILE A 81 -14.87 -4.66 3.12
C ILE A 81 -13.96 -4.49 1.88
N GLY A 82 -13.18 -5.52 1.53
CA GLY A 82 -12.24 -5.54 0.41
C GLY A 82 -10.85 -4.97 0.76
N SER A 83 -9.84 -5.27 -0.06
CA SER A 83 -8.46 -4.77 0.11
C SER A 83 -8.39 -3.25 0.11
N SER A 84 -9.19 -2.60 -0.73
CA SER A 84 -9.14 -1.14 -0.93
C SER A 84 -9.55 -0.34 0.30
N ASN A 85 -10.34 -0.94 1.21
CA ASN A 85 -10.75 -0.32 2.47
C ASN A 85 -10.01 -0.89 3.69
N SER A 86 -8.99 -1.72 3.45
CA SER A 86 -8.23 -2.38 4.52
C SER A 86 -7.40 -1.35 5.31
N PRO A 87 -7.29 -1.48 6.65
CA PRO A 87 -6.61 -0.50 7.50
C PRO A 87 -5.07 -0.59 7.44
N ILE A 88 -4.50 -1.21 6.41
CA ILE A 88 -3.05 -1.49 6.28
C ILE A 88 -2.22 -0.21 6.47
N SER A 89 -2.64 0.90 5.86
CA SER A 89 -1.91 2.18 5.96
C SER A 89 -1.82 2.70 7.40
N GLY A 90 -2.93 2.66 8.16
CA GLY A 90 -2.96 3.10 9.56
C GLY A 90 -2.22 2.16 10.50
N VAL A 91 -2.39 0.85 10.32
CA VAL A 91 -1.65 -0.17 11.07
C VAL A 91 -0.14 -0.06 10.80
N GLY A 92 0.22 0.41 9.62
CA GLY A 92 1.59 0.69 9.26
C GLY A 92 2.28 1.78 10.06
N ILE A 93 1.56 2.87 10.34
CA ILE A 93 2.01 3.96 11.22
C ILE A 93 2.26 3.42 12.63
N LEU A 94 1.32 2.63 13.15
CA LEU A 94 1.46 1.99 14.47
C LEU A 94 2.66 1.05 14.51
N THR A 95 2.90 0.32 13.42
CA THR A 95 4.03 -0.60 13.30
C THR A 95 5.36 0.14 13.39
N ILE A 96 5.57 1.20 12.62
CA ILE A 96 6.85 1.93 12.67
C ILE A 96 7.08 2.61 14.01
N VAL A 97 6.04 3.22 14.60
CA VAL A 97 6.16 3.88 15.91
C VAL A 97 6.46 2.85 17.01
N SER A 98 5.76 1.73 17.02
CA SER A 98 5.97 0.67 18.02
C SER A 98 7.31 -0.02 17.84
N CYS A 99 7.71 -0.31 16.60
CA CYS A 99 9.02 -0.88 16.26
C CYS A 99 10.14 0.05 16.69
N ALA A 100 10.12 1.32 16.25
CA ALA A 100 11.13 2.30 16.61
C ALA A 100 11.22 2.51 18.13
N SER A 101 10.08 2.51 18.84
CA SER A 101 10.05 2.63 20.30
C SER A 101 10.65 1.39 20.97
N LEU A 102 10.34 0.20 20.48
CA LEU A 102 10.93 -1.06 20.98
C LEU A 102 12.46 -1.07 20.78
N LEU A 103 12.93 -0.67 19.60
CA LEU A 103 14.36 -0.62 19.31
C LEU A 103 15.09 0.36 20.22
N LEU A 104 14.48 1.50 20.53
CA LEU A 104 15.02 2.49 21.46
C LEU A 104 15.19 1.93 22.89
N LEU A 105 14.33 1.00 23.32
CA LEU A 105 14.42 0.37 24.64
C LEU A 105 15.57 -0.64 24.73
N VAL A 106 15.97 -1.25 23.62
CA VAL A 106 16.98 -2.32 23.62
C VAL A 106 18.35 -1.87 23.15
N ALA A 107 18.43 -0.76 22.41
CA ALA A 107 19.67 -0.18 21.92
C ALA A 107 19.56 1.35 21.89
N ALA A 108 20.43 2.03 22.62
CA ALA A 108 20.45 3.49 22.66
C ALA A 108 21.15 4.05 21.41
N PRO A 109 20.49 4.91 20.62
CA PRO A 109 21.10 5.49 19.42
C PRO A 109 22.21 6.47 19.79
N THR A 110 23.36 6.34 19.12
CA THR A 110 24.46 7.31 19.13
C THR A 110 24.39 8.15 17.84
N PRO A 111 25.12 9.28 17.74
CA PRO A 111 25.16 10.07 16.51
C PRO A 111 25.54 9.25 15.27
N GLU A 112 26.37 8.23 15.44
CA GLU A 112 26.83 7.34 14.36
C GLU A 112 25.81 6.25 14.03
N THR A 113 25.10 5.70 15.03
CA THR A 113 24.17 4.59 14.84
C THR A 113 22.72 5.04 14.57
N THR A 114 22.38 6.31 14.79
CA THR A 114 21.00 6.81 14.63
C THR A 114 20.44 6.55 13.22
N LYS A 115 21.17 6.94 12.17
CA LYS A 115 20.73 6.73 10.78
C LYS A 115 20.62 5.24 10.43
N PRO A 116 21.63 4.39 10.73
CA PRO A 116 21.50 2.94 10.60
C PRO A 116 20.30 2.34 11.35
N MET A 117 20.02 2.77 12.58
CA MET A 117 18.88 2.30 13.38
C MET A 117 17.54 2.69 12.76
N ILE A 118 17.43 3.90 12.19
CA ILE A 118 16.24 4.32 11.44
C ILE A 118 16.02 3.39 10.24
N ALA A 119 17.05 3.13 9.45
CA ALA A 119 16.96 2.24 8.31
C ALA A 119 16.60 0.80 8.72
N PHE A 120 17.16 0.33 9.84
CA PHE A 120 16.84 -0.96 10.44
C PHE A 120 15.36 -1.04 10.85
N ALA A 121 14.84 -0.03 11.54
CA ALA A 121 13.42 0.05 11.92
C ALA A 121 12.49 0.02 10.71
N LEU A 122 12.88 0.69 9.62
CA LEU A 122 12.14 0.69 8.35
C LEU A 122 12.14 -0.70 7.71
N ILE A 123 13.24 -1.45 7.75
CA ILE A 123 13.30 -2.83 7.23
C ILE A 123 12.41 -3.77 8.05
N VAL A 124 12.50 -3.72 9.37
CA VAL A 124 11.65 -4.53 10.25
C VAL A 124 10.17 -4.20 10.02
N THR A 125 9.85 -2.92 9.87
CA THR A 125 8.49 -2.48 9.54
C THR A 125 8.05 -2.95 8.16
N ALA A 126 8.92 -2.89 7.15
CA ALA A 126 8.62 -3.38 5.80
C ALA A 126 8.30 -4.88 5.79
N ILE A 127 8.98 -5.68 6.61
CA ILE A 127 8.69 -7.11 6.78
C ILE A 127 7.27 -7.30 7.37
N VAL A 128 6.92 -6.56 8.42
CA VAL A 128 5.58 -6.62 9.02
C VAL A 128 4.50 -6.15 8.03
N PHE A 129 4.79 -5.11 7.23
CA PHE A 129 3.92 -4.66 6.15
C PHE A 129 3.72 -5.76 5.10
N ALA A 130 4.78 -6.43 4.67
CA ALA A 130 4.70 -7.52 3.71
C ALA A 130 3.81 -8.66 4.24
N VAL A 131 3.93 -8.99 5.53
CA VAL A 131 3.04 -9.96 6.19
C VAL A 131 1.58 -9.48 6.14
N ALA A 132 1.33 -8.20 6.44
CA ALA A 132 -0.01 -7.60 6.42
C ALA A 132 -0.65 -7.61 5.02
N THR A 133 0.09 -7.16 4.00
CA THR A 133 -0.40 -7.05 2.62
C THR A 133 -0.63 -8.41 2.01
N ILE A 134 0.30 -9.36 2.18
CA ILE A 134 0.15 -10.72 1.65
C ILE A 134 -1.00 -11.46 2.34
N SER A 135 -1.20 -11.27 3.65
CA SER A 135 -2.36 -11.86 4.33
C SER A 135 -3.69 -11.29 3.83
N ASN A 136 -3.74 -9.98 3.56
CA ASN A 136 -4.90 -9.29 3.04
C ASN A 136 -5.29 -9.78 1.63
N ASP A 137 -4.31 -9.92 0.75
CA ASP A 137 -4.52 -10.38 -0.63
C ASP A 137 -4.89 -11.86 -0.67
N ASN A 138 -4.19 -12.70 0.10
CA ASN A 138 -4.46 -14.14 0.16
C ASN A 138 -5.91 -14.45 0.56
N LEU A 139 -6.51 -13.72 1.50
CA LEU A 139 -7.92 -13.96 1.88
C LEU A 139 -8.92 -13.62 0.78
N GLN A 140 -8.63 -12.63 -0.06
CA GLN A 140 -9.46 -12.30 -1.22
C GLN A 140 -9.27 -13.28 -2.36
N ASP A 141 -8.03 -13.72 -2.58
CA ASP A 141 -7.72 -14.71 -3.59
C ASP A 141 -8.32 -16.06 -3.25
N LEU A 142 -8.23 -16.50 -1.98
CA LEU A 142 -8.89 -17.72 -1.51
C LEU A 142 -10.40 -17.67 -1.74
N LYS A 143 -11.03 -16.50 -1.52
CA LYS A 143 -12.46 -16.35 -1.80
C LYS A 143 -12.76 -16.44 -3.29
N THR A 144 -11.98 -15.77 -4.13
CA THR A 144 -12.16 -15.80 -5.59
C THR A 144 -11.93 -17.20 -6.15
N GLY A 145 -10.90 -17.90 -5.66
CA GLY A 145 -10.62 -19.30 -6.01
C GLY A 145 -11.76 -20.23 -5.66
N GLN A 146 -12.30 -20.10 -4.45
CA GLN A 146 -13.47 -20.85 -4.04
C GLN A 146 -14.65 -20.62 -4.99
N LEU A 147 -14.89 -19.37 -5.43
CA LEU A 147 -15.99 -19.03 -6.35
C LEU A 147 -15.83 -19.65 -7.75
N VAL A 148 -14.59 -19.88 -8.20
CA VAL A 148 -14.29 -20.51 -9.49
C VAL A 148 -13.95 -22.01 -9.38
N GLY A 149 -14.09 -22.59 -8.18
CA GLY A 149 -13.86 -24.02 -7.93
C GLY A 149 -12.38 -24.44 -7.86
N ALA A 150 -11.45 -23.50 -7.63
CA ALA A 150 -10.04 -23.80 -7.46
C ALA A 150 -9.74 -24.37 -6.05
N ALA A 151 -8.93 -25.43 -6.00
CA ALA A 151 -8.46 -25.98 -4.72
C ALA A 151 -7.43 -25.04 -4.05
N PRO A 152 -7.51 -24.80 -2.72
CA PRO A 152 -6.67 -23.85 -1.99
C PRO A 152 -5.16 -24.05 -2.19
N TRP A 153 -4.69 -25.30 -2.23
CA TRP A 153 -3.26 -25.59 -2.40
C TRP A 153 -2.71 -25.09 -3.75
N ARG A 154 -3.53 -25.08 -4.82
CA ARG A 154 -3.12 -24.55 -6.13
C ARG A 154 -2.97 -23.02 -6.08
N GLN A 155 -3.83 -22.37 -5.31
CA GLN A 155 -3.76 -20.92 -5.11
C GLN A 155 -2.53 -20.52 -4.32
N GLN A 156 -2.19 -21.27 -3.27
CA GLN A 156 -0.98 -21.02 -2.48
C GLN A 156 0.29 -21.09 -3.34
N TRP A 157 0.39 -22.06 -4.26
CA TRP A 157 1.51 -22.11 -5.21
C TRP A 157 1.50 -20.94 -6.19
N ALA A 158 0.33 -20.58 -6.74
CA ALA A 158 0.21 -19.41 -7.62
C ALA A 158 0.64 -18.11 -6.91
N LEU A 159 0.30 -17.95 -5.62
CA LEU A 159 0.72 -16.83 -4.79
C LEU A 159 2.24 -16.80 -4.57
N ILE A 160 2.87 -17.95 -4.30
CA ILE A 160 4.34 -18.03 -4.16
C ILE A 160 5.02 -17.58 -5.46
N VAL A 161 4.53 -18.04 -6.61
CA VAL A 161 5.04 -17.60 -7.93
C VAL A 161 4.80 -16.10 -8.14
N GLY A 162 3.63 -15.59 -7.77
CA GLY A 162 3.28 -14.17 -7.83
C GLY A 162 4.21 -13.30 -6.98
N VAL A 163 4.52 -13.72 -5.76
CA VAL A 163 5.48 -13.03 -4.88
C VAL A 163 6.88 -13.03 -5.49
N ALA A 164 7.34 -14.16 -6.04
CA ALA A 164 8.64 -14.23 -6.71
C ALA A 164 8.72 -13.31 -7.95
N ALA A 165 7.67 -13.29 -8.78
CA ALA A 165 7.58 -12.40 -9.92
C ALA A 165 7.56 -10.92 -9.50
N GLY A 166 6.76 -10.58 -8.47
CA GLY A 166 6.71 -9.23 -7.91
C GLY A 166 8.06 -8.78 -7.35
N ALA A 167 8.74 -9.64 -6.58
CA ALA A 167 10.06 -9.35 -6.03
C ALA A 167 11.13 -9.18 -7.13
N ALA A 168 10.98 -9.84 -8.29
CA ALA A 168 11.90 -9.69 -9.41
C ALA A 168 11.64 -8.41 -10.23
N ILE A 169 10.39 -7.94 -10.33
CA ILE A 169 10.01 -6.82 -11.20
C ILE A 169 10.00 -5.49 -10.46
N ILE A 170 9.48 -5.44 -9.23
CA ILE A 170 9.23 -4.18 -8.52
C ILE A 170 10.54 -3.44 -8.18
N PRO A 171 11.60 -4.04 -7.62
CA PRO A 171 12.82 -3.31 -7.31
C PRO A 171 13.52 -2.69 -8.53
N PRO A 172 13.68 -3.39 -9.68
CA PRO A 172 14.19 -2.76 -10.90
C PRO A 172 13.34 -1.59 -11.41
N VAL A 173 12.01 -1.72 -11.36
CA VAL A 173 11.11 -0.62 -11.74
C VAL A 173 11.26 0.57 -10.80
N LEU A 174 11.33 0.34 -9.48
CA LEU A 174 11.58 1.40 -8.50
C LEU A 174 12.94 2.07 -8.71
N ASN A 175 13.98 1.30 -9.04
CA ASN A 175 15.31 1.84 -9.37
C ASN A 175 15.28 2.68 -10.65
N LEU A 176 14.54 2.23 -11.67
CA LEU A 176 14.34 3.00 -12.90
C LEU A 176 13.63 4.33 -12.62
N LEU A 177 12.56 4.31 -11.82
CA LEU A 177 11.85 5.52 -11.40
C LEU A 177 12.74 6.46 -10.56
N ALA A 178 13.57 5.89 -9.67
CA ALA A 178 14.53 6.65 -8.87
C ALA A 178 15.58 7.34 -9.76
N GLN A 179 16.04 6.68 -10.82
CA GLN A 179 17.00 7.26 -11.78
C GLN A 179 16.36 8.28 -12.72
N ALA A 180 15.10 8.09 -13.10
CA ALA A 180 14.40 8.99 -14.01
C ALA A 180 13.92 10.29 -13.34
N TYR A 181 13.36 10.17 -12.14
CA TYR A 181 12.69 11.29 -11.46
C TYR A 181 13.22 11.56 -10.05
N GLY A 182 13.77 10.54 -9.38
CA GLY A 182 14.03 10.59 -7.94
C GLY A 182 12.74 10.65 -7.11
N PHE A 183 12.90 10.63 -5.80
CA PHE A 183 11.78 10.73 -4.85
C PHE A 183 11.88 12.02 -4.03
N ALA A 184 10.72 12.63 -3.75
CA ALA A 184 10.63 13.82 -2.92
C ALA A 184 11.24 13.55 -1.53
N GLY A 185 12.06 14.49 -1.04
CA GLY A 185 12.78 14.36 0.23
C GLY A 185 14.19 13.79 0.12
N GLN A 186 14.69 13.47 -1.09
CA GLN A 186 16.09 13.15 -1.30
C GLN A 186 16.97 14.43 -1.24
N PRO A 187 18.20 14.35 -0.68
CA PRO A 187 19.10 15.51 -0.58
C PRO A 187 19.53 16.07 -1.94
N HIS A 188 19.56 15.21 -2.97
CA HIS A 188 19.94 15.55 -4.33
C HIS A 188 18.77 15.22 -5.27
N PRO A 189 17.98 16.23 -5.69
CA PRO A 189 16.86 16.00 -6.60
C PRO A 189 17.40 15.61 -7.98
N VAL A 190 16.91 14.48 -8.48
CA VAL A 190 17.24 13.94 -9.81
C VAL A 190 16.49 14.70 -10.92
N SER A 191 15.28 15.16 -10.61
CA SER A 191 14.42 15.94 -11.51
C SER A 191 13.87 17.18 -10.77
N PRO A 192 13.54 18.28 -11.49
CA PRO A 192 12.82 19.42 -10.90
C PRO A 192 11.44 19.06 -10.33
N ALA A 193 10.86 17.92 -10.73
CA ALA A 193 9.58 17.42 -10.23
C ALA A 193 9.71 15.96 -9.77
N PRO A 194 10.33 15.70 -8.60
CA PRO A 194 10.53 14.34 -8.11
C PRO A 194 9.21 13.67 -7.72
N LEU A 195 9.19 12.33 -7.74
CA LEU A 195 8.01 11.56 -7.39
C LEU A 195 7.64 11.74 -5.93
N GLY A 196 6.39 12.11 -5.67
CA GLY A 196 5.86 12.20 -4.31
C GLY A 196 5.74 10.82 -3.67
N ALA A 197 6.30 10.65 -2.47
CA ALA A 197 6.19 9.41 -1.70
C ALA A 197 5.64 9.69 -0.28
N PRO A 198 4.45 10.32 -0.13
CA PRO A 198 3.97 10.81 1.17
C PRO A 198 3.85 9.72 2.24
N GLN A 199 3.59 8.46 1.86
CA GLN A 199 3.56 7.32 2.79
C GLN A 199 4.95 6.98 3.31
N ALA A 200 5.93 6.88 2.41
CA ALA A 200 7.32 6.64 2.80
C ALA A 200 7.89 7.82 3.61
N THR A 201 7.57 9.07 3.24
CA THR A 201 7.97 10.27 3.97
C THR A 201 7.40 10.28 5.38
N LEU A 202 6.10 9.97 5.56
CA LEU A 202 5.51 9.91 6.90
C LEU A 202 6.15 8.80 7.76
N ILE A 203 6.29 7.58 7.22
CA ILE A 203 6.86 6.45 7.95
C ILE A 203 8.32 6.74 8.35
N SER A 204 9.11 7.30 7.43
CA SER A 204 10.50 7.68 7.72
C SER A 204 10.60 8.83 8.73
N ALA A 205 9.74 9.85 8.64
CA ALA A 205 9.70 10.95 9.60
C ALA A 205 9.33 10.47 11.00
N LEU A 206 8.40 9.52 11.14
CA LEU A 206 8.05 8.92 12.43
C LEU A 206 9.23 8.13 13.01
N ALA A 207 9.89 7.31 12.19
CA ALA A 207 11.08 6.57 12.62
C ALA A 207 12.21 7.51 13.09
N GLN A 208 12.48 8.56 12.31
CA GLN A 208 13.43 9.62 12.66
C GLN A 208 13.04 10.36 13.93
N GLY A 209 11.75 10.66 14.11
CA GLY A 209 11.25 11.33 15.31
C GLY A 209 11.43 10.48 16.56
N VAL A 210 11.06 9.19 16.52
CA VAL A 210 11.18 8.30 17.69
C VAL A 210 12.66 8.08 18.04
N LEU A 211 13.47 7.62 17.10
CA LEU A 211 14.88 7.26 17.35
C LEU A 211 15.77 8.49 17.55
N GLY A 212 15.40 9.63 16.94
CA GLY A 212 16.08 10.91 17.11
C GLY A 212 15.59 11.71 18.32
N HIS A 213 14.70 11.18 19.15
CA HIS A 213 14.12 11.86 20.33
C HIS A 213 13.45 13.21 20.01
N ASN A 214 12.94 13.38 18.80
CA ASN A 214 12.34 14.64 18.32
C ASN A 214 10.86 14.47 17.91
N LEU A 215 10.23 13.36 18.29
CA LEU A 215 8.81 13.15 18.00
C LEU A 215 7.94 13.98 18.94
N ASN A 216 7.04 14.76 18.35
CA ASN A 216 6.05 15.51 19.11
C ASN A 216 4.90 14.60 19.57
N TRP A 217 5.09 13.95 20.72
CA TRP A 217 4.08 13.07 21.33
C TRP A 217 2.78 13.78 21.66
N THR A 218 2.83 15.08 22.00
CA THR A 218 1.62 15.88 22.23
C THR A 218 0.77 15.96 20.97
N MET A 219 1.38 16.15 19.80
CA MET A 219 0.65 16.21 18.53
C MET A 219 0.05 14.85 18.14
N ILE A 220 0.75 13.74 18.42
CA ILE A 220 0.19 12.38 18.27
C ILE A 220 -1.01 12.20 19.21
N GLY A 221 -0.90 12.62 20.46
CA GLY A 221 -1.98 12.56 21.44
C GLY A 221 -3.21 13.37 21.00
N ILE A 222 -3.01 14.58 20.48
CA ILE A 222 -4.10 15.40 19.90
C ILE A 222 -4.74 14.64 18.73
N GLY A 223 -3.95 14.06 17.83
CA GLY A 223 -4.46 13.25 16.73
C GLY A 223 -5.31 12.06 17.19
N ALA A 224 -4.88 11.37 18.26
CA ALA A 224 -5.64 10.26 18.86
C ALA A 224 -6.98 10.74 19.45
N VAL A 225 -7.00 11.88 20.15
CA VAL A 225 -8.23 12.47 20.70
C VAL A 225 -9.19 12.89 19.58
N VAL A 226 -8.67 13.53 18.52
CA VAL A 226 -9.47 13.89 17.34
C VAL A 226 -10.03 12.64 16.68
N GLY A 227 -9.23 11.58 16.51
CA GLY A 227 -9.66 10.32 15.95
C GLY A 227 -10.80 9.66 16.75
N ILE A 228 -10.66 9.60 18.08
CA ILE A 228 -11.72 9.12 18.97
C ILE A 228 -12.98 9.99 18.83
N GLY A 229 -12.82 11.31 18.82
CA GLY A 229 -13.92 12.26 18.63
C GLY A 229 -14.66 12.04 17.32
N LEU A 230 -13.96 11.77 16.22
CA LEU A 230 -14.55 11.47 14.91
C LEU A 230 -15.30 10.12 14.92
N ILE A 231 -14.77 9.10 15.59
CA ILE A 231 -15.46 7.81 15.74
C ILE A 231 -16.76 7.99 16.54
N VAL A 232 -16.70 8.70 17.66
CA VAL A 232 -17.89 8.99 18.48
C VAL A 232 -18.91 9.79 17.67
N LEU A 233 -18.46 10.81 16.93
CA LEU A 233 -19.32 11.61 16.08
C LEU A 233 -19.99 10.74 15.00
N ASP A 234 -19.25 9.88 14.30
CA ASP A 234 -19.81 9.00 13.26
C ASP A 234 -20.89 8.06 13.84
N GLU A 235 -20.63 7.47 15.00
CA GLU A 235 -21.58 6.57 15.66
C GLU A 235 -22.84 7.33 16.10
N VAL A 236 -22.68 8.53 16.67
CA VAL A 236 -23.79 9.42 17.06
C VAL A 236 -24.62 9.86 15.85
N LEU A 237 -23.98 10.22 14.73
CA LEU A 237 -24.66 10.53 13.47
C LEU A 237 -25.44 9.31 12.95
N GLY A 238 -24.85 8.12 13.06
CA GLY A 238 -25.49 6.85 12.73
C GLY A 238 -26.73 6.57 13.56
N LEU A 239 -26.67 6.81 14.88
CA LEU A 239 -27.81 6.68 15.79
C LEU A 239 -28.92 7.70 15.48
N MET A 240 -28.55 8.93 15.12
CA MET A 240 -29.49 9.98 14.69
C MET A 240 -30.05 9.77 13.27
N LYS A 241 -29.68 8.69 12.57
CA LYS A 241 -30.04 8.42 11.16
C LYS A 241 -29.66 9.57 10.21
N TRP A 242 -28.63 10.34 10.58
CA TRP A 242 -28.10 11.39 9.72
C TRP A 242 -26.97 10.85 8.83
N THR A 243 -26.41 11.70 7.97
CA THR A 243 -25.30 11.32 7.10
C THR A 243 -24.07 10.99 7.92
N ARG A 244 -23.57 9.77 7.78
CA ARG A 244 -22.35 9.29 8.44
C ARG A 244 -21.11 10.01 7.91
N LEU A 245 -20.10 10.09 8.75
CA LEU A 245 -18.81 10.75 8.48
C LEU A 245 -17.71 9.73 8.76
N PRO A 246 -17.37 8.87 7.79
CA PRO A 246 -16.41 7.78 8.00
C PRO A 246 -15.07 8.33 8.50
N PRO A 247 -14.63 7.96 9.72
CA PRO A 247 -13.40 8.51 10.31
C PRO A 247 -12.16 8.23 9.46
N LEU A 248 -12.14 7.08 8.76
CA LEU A 248 -11.06 6.72 7.84
C LEU A 248 -10.93 7.70 6.67
N ALA A 249 -12.06 8.15 6.10
CA ALA A 249 -12.05 9.10 4.98
C ALA A 249 -11.52 10.47 5.42
N VAL A 250 -11.91 10.92 6.61
CA VAL A 250 -11.40 12.17 7.21
C VAL A 250 -9.91 12.05 7.50
N GLY A 251 -9.47 10.94 8.08
CA GLY A 251 -8.05 10.67 8.35
C GLY A 251 -7.21 10.70 7.07
N ILE A 252 -7.66 10.03 5.99
CA ILE A 252 -7.00 10.06 4.69
C ILE A 252 -6.92 11.48 4.12
N GLY A 253 -7.99 12.27 4.26
CA GLY A 253 -8.04 13.66 3.80
C GLY A 253 -7.08 14.59 4.54
N ILE A 254 -6.89 14.41 5.85
CA ILE A 254 -5.91 15.16 6.66
C ILE A 254 -4.49 14.73 6.31
N TYR A 255 -4.30 13.45 6.00
CA TYR A 255 -3.01 12.82 5.78
C TYR A 255 -2.42 13.11 4.38
N LEU A 256 -3.25 13.05 3.32
CA LEU A 256 -2.77 13.16 1.95
C LEU A 256 -2.53 14.62 1.51
N PRO A 257 -1.52 14.87 0.63
CA PRO A 257 -1.33 16.19 0.05
C PRO A 257 -2.54 16.66 -0.77
N MET A 258 -2.78 17.97 -0.80
CA MET A 258 -3.85 18.57 -1.61
C MET A 258 -3.75 18.23 -3.10
N ALA A 259 -2.52 18.04 -3.61
CA ALA A 259 -2.27 17.58 -4.97
C ALA A 259 -2.89 16.19 -5.27
N THR A 260 -3.10 15.35 -4.25
CA THR A 260 -3.77 14.04 -4.38
C THR A 260 -5.24 14.14 -4.00
N VAL A 261 -5.58 14.87 -2.94
CA VAL A 261 -6.96 14.98 -2.44
C VAL A 261 -7.89 15.67 -3.44
N LEU A 262 -7.44 16.75 -4.10
CA LEU A 262 -8.28 17.49 -5.05
C LEU A 262 -8.66 16.65 -6.28
N PRO A 263 -7.74 16.01 -7.02
CA PRO A 263 -8.10 15.16 -8.15
C PRO A 263 -9.04 14.01 -7.75
N VAL A 264 -8.81 13.38 -6.60
CA VAL A 264 -9.68 12.30 -6.09
C VAL A 264 -11.09 12.84 -5.80
N THR A 265 -11.20 14.03 -5.20
CA THR A 265 -12.50 14.66 -4.90
C THR A 265 -13.24 15.03 -6.18
N VAL A 266 -12.55 15.63 -7.16
CA VAL A 266 -13.14 15.95 -8.47
C VAL A 266 -13.59 14.66 -9.19
N GLY A 267 -12.74 13.62 -9.18
CA GLY A 267 -13.07 12.31 -9.72
C GLY A 267 -14.29 11.68 -9.06
N ALA A 268 -14.43 11.80 -7.73
CA ALA A 268 -15.58 11.31 -6.99
C ALA A 268 -16.89 12.03 -7.36
N VAL A 269 -16.84 13.36 -7.54
CA VAL A 269 -17.99 14.16 -8.00
C VAL A 269 -18.39 13.77 -9.42
N LEU A 270 -17.42 13.67 -10.34
CA LEU A 270 -17.66 13.23 -11.72
C LEU A 270 -18.22 11.80 -11.78
N GLY A 271 -17.67 10.89 -10.97
CA GLY A 271 -18.16 9.52 -10.84
C GLY A 271 -19.57 9.46 -10.27
N HIS A 272 -19.89 10.31 -9.29
CA HIS A 272 -21.25 10.42 -8.76
C HIS A 272 -22.25 10.85 -9.84
N TRP A 273 -21.91 11.85 -10.66
CA TRP A 273 -22.73 12.28 -11.80
C TRP A 273 -22.85 11.20 -12.87
N TYR A 274 -21.76 10.49 -13.19
CA TYR A 274 -21.78 9.35 -14.10
C TYR A 274 -22.75 8.28 -13.61
N ASN A 275 -22.64 7.86 -12.35
CA ASN A 275 -23.48 6.81 -11.77
C ASN A 275 -24.95 7.24 -11.71
N ALA A 276 -25.23 8.49 -11.36
CA ALA A 276 -26.59 9.03 -11.38
C ALA A 276 -27.21 9.00 -12.80
N ARG A 277 -26.39 9.22 -13.84
CA ARG A 277 -26.83 9.15 -15.24
C ARG A 277 -26.94 7.70 -15.74
N ALA A 278 -26.00 6.84 -15.36
CA ALA A 278 -25.94 5.42 -15.71
C ALA A 278 -27.19 4.67 -15.22
N LYS A 279 -27.70 5.01 -14.02
CA LYS A 279 -28.97 4.47 -13.50
C LYS A 279 -30.19 4.74 -14.39
N ARG A 280 -30.12 5.75 -15.26
CA ARG A 280 -31.17 6.11 -16.22
C ARG A 280 -30.93 5.56 -17.63
N ALA A 281 -29.86 4.79 -17.84
CA ALA A 281 -29.55 4.18 -19.13
C ALA A 281 -30.43 2.94 -19.38
N ALA A 282 -30.46 2.48 -20.64
CA ALA A 282 -31.19 1.27 -21.01
C ALA A 282 -30.65 0.02 -20.30
N ASN A 283 -29.33 -0.05 -20.07
CA ASN A 283 -28.69 -1.10 -19.30
C ASN A 283 -27.79 -0.53 -18.19
N PRO A 284 -28.35 -0.24 -16.99
CA PRO A 284 -27.63 0.38 -15.89
C PRO A 284 -26.40 -0.41 -15.43
N ALA A 285 -26.53 -1.73 -15.29
CA ALA A 285 -25.44 -2.58 -14.82
C ALA A 285 -24.24 -2.57 -15.76
N ARG A 286 -24.49 -2.57 -17.09
CA ARG A 286 -23.42 -2.44 -18.09
C ARG A 286 -22.77 -1.07 -18.06
N ALA A 287 -23.57 -0.01 -17.90
CA ALA A 287 -23.08 1.37 -17.82
C ALA A 287 -22.13 1.54 -16.64
N GLU A 288 -22.55 1.15 -15.43
CA GLU A 288 -21.72 1.24 -14.22
C GLU A 288 -20.41 0.46 -14.36
N ARG A 289 -20.46 -0.78 -14.87
CA ARG A 289 -19.26 -1.59 -15.12
C ARG A 289 -18.32 -0.95 -16.13
N LEU A 290 -18.84 -0.34 -17.19
CA LEU A 290 -18.02 0.34 -18.20
C LEU A 290 -17.29 1.55 -17.60
N GLY A 291 -17.98 2.33 -16.76
CA GLY A 291 -17.38 3.46 -16.04
C GLY A 291 -16.20 3.02 -15.17
N VAL A 292 -16.39 1.97 -14.36
CA VAL A 292 -15.31 1.40 -13.54
C VAL A 292 -14.17 0.89 -14.42
N LEU A 293 -14.46 0.17 -15.51
CA LEU A 293 -13.44 -0.38 -16.41
C LEU A 293 -12.58 0.72 -17.05
N VAL A 294 -13.19 1.80 -17.55
CA VAL A 294 -12.47 2.92 -18.16
C VAL A 294 -11.62 3.66 -17.13
N ALA A 295 -12.16 3.93 -15.94
CA ALA A 295 -11.41 4.58 -14.86
C ALA A 295 -10.21 3.73 -14.41
N SER A 296 -10.40 2.43 -14.18
CA SER A 296 -9.31 1.51 -13.84
C SER A 296 -8.28 1.41 -14.97
N GLY A 297 -8.73 1.40 -16.23
CA GLY A 297 -7.85 1.42 -17.40
C GLY A 297 -7.01 2.70 -17.50
N MET A 298 -7.55 3.86 -17.14
CA MET A 298 -6.79 5.11 -17.07
C MET A 298 -5.74 5.09 -15.96
N ILE A 299 -6.06 4.55 -14.79
CA ILE A 299 -5.12 4.44 -13.66
C ILE A 299 -3.94 3.52 -14.05
N VAL A 300 -4.24 2.33 -14.56
CA VAL A 300 -3.20 1.37 -14.96
C VAL A 300 -2.42 1.88 -16.19
N GLY A 301 -3.13 2.49 -17.14
CA GLY A 301 -2.53 3.04 -18.35
C GLY A 301 -1.51 4.13 -18.05
N GLU A 302 -1.86 5.10 -17.21
CA GLU A 302 -0.94 6.16 -16.77
C GLU A 302 0.33 5.56 -16.12
N SER A 303 0.18 4.60 -15.20
CA SER A 303 1.32 3.97 -14.55
C SER A 303 2.21 3.18 -15.52
N LEU A 304 1.63 2.44 -16.47
CA LEU A 304 2.41 1.72 -17.49
C LEU A 304 3.16 2.66 -18.42
N PHE A 305 2.49 3.71 -18.92
CA PHE A 305 3.13 4.74 -19.74
C PHE A 305 4.21 5.48 -18.94
N GLY A 306 4.01 5.73 -17.65
CA GLY A 306 4.98 6.33 -16.75
C GLY A 306 6.26 5.51 -16.62
N VAL A 307 6.15 4.18 -16.49
CA VAL A 307 7.32 3.28 -16.47
C VAL A 307 8.04 3.27 -17.83
N VAL A 308 7.31 3.24 -18.95
CA VAL A 308 7.90 3.33 -20.29
C VAL A 308 8.63 4.66 -20.47
N LEU A 309 8.02 5.77 -20.06
CA LEU A 309 8.61 7.11 -20.13
C LEU A 309 9.86 7.20 -19.26
N ALA A 310 9.85 6.66 -18.04
CA ALA A 310 11.03 6.57 -17.18
C ALA A 310 12.17 5.80 -17.87
N GLY A 311 11.83 4.69 -18.55
CA GLY A 311 12.75 3.93 -19.40
C GLY A 311 13.39 4.79 -20.48
N LEU A 312 12.60 5.58 -21.19
CA LEU A 312 13.09 6.49 -22.23
C LEU A 312 13.96 7.62 -21.67
N ILE A 313 13.58 8.20 -20.52
CA ILE A 313 14.36 9.26 -19.86
C ILE A 313 15.77 8.77 -19.54
N VAL A 314 15.86 7.60 -18.90
CA VAL A 314 17.15 7.00 -18.53
C VAL A 314 17.94 6.56 -19.76
N ALA A 315 17.29 5.91 -20.74
CA ALA A 315 17.96 5.41 -21.94
C ALA A 315 18.51 6.53 -22.85
N LEU A 316 17.81 7.66 -22.94
CA LEU A 316 18.18 8.79 -23.81
C LEU A 316 18.90 9.90 -23.06
N SER A 317 19.06 9.79 -21.74
CA SER A 317 19.64 10.83 -20.88
C SER A 317 19.00 12.21 -21.13
N SER A 318 17.69 12.23 -21.28
CA SER A 318 16.90 13.41 -21.61
C SER A 318 15.65 13.45 -20.74
N ASP A 319 15.42 14.58 -20.07
CA ASP A 319 14.27 14.76 -19.18
C ASP A 319 12.93 14.76 -19.92
N ALA A 320 12.95 15.07 -21.23
CA ALA A 320 11.76 15.19 -22.06
C ALA A 320 11.95 14.48 -23.42
N PRO A 321 12.09 13.14 -23.44
CA PRO A 321 12.46 12.39 -24.64
C PRO A 321 11.39 12.40 -25.73
N LEU A 322 10.13 12.69 -25.35
CA LEU A 322 8.98 12.76 -26.25
C LEU A 322 8.50 14.20 -26.49
N ALA A 323 9.30 15.21 -26.13
CA ALA A 323 8.94 16.61 -26.34
C ALA A 323 8.85 16.94 -27.84
N VAL A 324 7.65 17.32 -28.28
CA VAL A 324 7.38 17.80 -29.65
C VAL A 324 7.47 19.33 -29.73
N VAL A 325 7.30 20.00 -28.59
CA VAL A 325 7.37 21.45 -28.43
C VAL A 325 8.40 21.79 -27.36
N ALA A 326 8.89 23.03 -27.37
CA ALA A 326 9.82 23.51 -26.35
C ALA A 326 9.19 23.39 -24.94
N VAL A 327 10.00 23.04 -23.95
CA VAL A 327 9.57 22.77 -22.57
C VAL A 327 8.94 24.02 -21.92
N ASP A 328 9.37 25.20 -22.35
CA ASP A 328 8.93 26.53 -21.91
C ASP A 328 7.80 27.12 -22.77
N TRP A 329 7.21 26.33 -23.67
CA TRP A 329 6.12 26.82 -24.52
C TRP A 329 4.94 27.31 -23.67
N ALA A 330 4.65 28.61 -23.75
CA ALA A 330 3.65 29.27 -22.90
C ALA A 330 2.25 28.64 -22.98
N GLY A 331 1.92 28.00 -24.10
CA GLY A 331 0.64 27.32 -24.29
C GLY A 331 0.55 25.92 -23.66
N ALA A 332 1.64 25.36 -23.14
CA ALA A 332 1.73 23.95 -22.76
C ALA A 332 0.69 23.56 -21.71
N ASN A 333 0.59 24.35 -20.64
CA ASN A 333 -0.38 24.10 -19.58
C ASN A 333 -1.83 24.23 -20.07
N THR A 334 -2.12 25.26 -20.88
CA THR A 334 -3.46 25.46 -21.44
C THR A 334 -3.86 24.29 -22.35
N PHE A 335 -2.96 23.84 -23.23
CA PHE A 335 -3.21 22.72 -24.12
C PHE A 335 -3.36 21.41 -23.36
N ALA A 336 -2.55 21.18 -22.32
CA ALA A 336 -2.67 20.02 -21.44
C ALA A 336 -4.03 19.97 -20.73
N VAL A 337 -4.46 21.10 -20.15
CA VAL A 337 -5.76 21.19 -19.46
C VAL A 337 -6.92 21.01 -20.44
N VAL A 338 -6.90 21.71 -21.59
CA VAL A 338 -7.95 21.58 -22.61
C VAL A 338 -8.00 20.17 -23.17
N GLY A 339 -6.85 19.58 -23.49
CA GLY A 339 -6.74 18.20 -23.98
C GLY A 339 -7.24 17.19 -22.96
N PHE A 340 -6.88 17.35 -21.69
CA PHE A 340 -7.38 16.49 -20.60
C PHE A 340 -8.90 16.60 -20.43
N VAL A 341 -9.45 17.81 -20.38
CA VAL A 341 -10.90 18.03 -20.26
C VAL A 341 -11.65 17.49 -21.48
N ALA A 342 -11.12 17.70 -22.69
CA ALA A 342 -11.69 17.17 -23.91
C ALA A 342 -11.68 15.64 -23.95
N LEU A 343 -10.58 15.01 -23.53
CA LEU A 343 -10.45 13.56 -23.43
C LEU A 343 -11.44 12.99 -22.41
N VAL A 344 -11.52 13.56 -21.22
CA VAL A 344 -12.48 13.14 -20.18
C VAL A 344 -13.91 13.30 -20.68
N GLY A 345 -14.24 14.43 -21.31
CA GLY A 345 -15.56 14.67 -21.91
C GLY A 345 -15.89 13.69 -23.04
N ALA A 346 -14.92 13.38 -23.91
CA ALA A 346 -15.07 12.42 -25.00
C ALA A 346 -15.28 10.99 -24.48
N LEU A 347 -14.50 10.57 -23.49
CA LEU A 347 -14.65 9.27 -22.82
C LEU A 347 -16.02 9.18 -22.13
N TYR A 348 -16.42 10.22 -21.41
CA TYR A 348 -17.73 10.28 -20.75
C TYR A 348 -18.89 10.15 -21.76
N ALA A 349 -18.83 10.91 -22.85
CA ALA A 349 -19.82 10.85 -23.92
C ALA A 349 -19.82 9.48 -24.62
N TRP A 350 -18.66 8.91 -24.88
CA TRP A 350 -18.50 7.58 -25.48
C TRP A 350 -19.09 6.48 -24.59
N MET A 351 -18.80 6.53 -23.28
CA MET A 351 -19.35 5.58 -22.31
C MET A 351 -20.88 5.66 -22.25
N LEU A 352 -21.46 6.87 -22.22
CA LEU A 352 -22.90 7.04 -22.23
C LEU A 352 -23.55 6.55 -23.53
N ARG A 353 -22.93 6.80 -24.69
CA ARG A 353 -23.43 6.29 -25.97
C ARG A 353 -23.44 4.76 -26.01
N ARG A 354 -22.43 4.12 -25.43
CA ARG A 354 -22.27 2.66 -25.43
C ARG A 354 -23.07 1.94 -24.33
N SER A 355 -23.66 2.73 -23.42
CA SER A 355 -24.61 2.27 -22.40
C SER A 355 -26.07 2.24 -22.87
N ARG A 356 -26.36 2.84 -24.03
CA ARG A 356 -27.65 2.71 -24.73
C ARG A 356 -27.70 1.37 -25.44
#